data_AF-A0A963P5V3-F1
#
_entry.id   AF-A0A963P5V3-F1
#
_cell.length_a   1.000
_cell.length_b   1.000
_cell.length_c   1.000
_cell.angle_alpha   90.00
_cell.angle_beta   90.00
_cell.angle_gamma   90.00
#
_symmetry.space_group_name_H-M   'P 1'
#
loop_
_entity.id
_entity.type
_entity.pdbx_description
1 polymer ?
#
loop_
_entity_poly.entity_id
_entity_poly.type
_entity_poly.pdbx_seq_one_letter_code
_entity_poly.pdbx_strand_id
1 'polypeptide(L)'
;MIKTTLVAAAAALWLAWVLALLVFRRQPALRVGTPREFVMPAAALAIGLWWGFSRADWPGDFFLSLYLKAAVINGALLTLVWLISLARRDAGIMDVAYPMAAAVPVLALLVMRGSWSPHEILLAAMVGLWSTRMSLHIGLRNAGHGEDARYAAWRKRFGRHWWWWSFFQVFAMQGVMIWLWSIGLVAAVAAGAQPLGWQHALALLLFAVGFGFQAIADLQLERFKRTRTDRSKVLDTGVWALSRHPNYFGESVVWWSFAALALVHPWGWLALVCPLYVTWFMSAGSATPMQERYLQKSKPAYADYMRRVPVFFPWSRP
;
A
#
# COMPACT_ATOMS: atom_id res chain seq x y z
N MET A 1 -26.79 16.86 -9.11
CA MET A 1 -26.02 17.98 -8.52
C MET A 1 -24.81 17.51 -7.71
N ILE A 2 -24.96 16.68 -6.66
CA ILE A 2 -23.82 16.23 -5.82
C ILE A 2 -22.71 15.51 -6.62
N LYS A 3 -23.08 14.59 -7.53
CA LYS A 3 -22.12 13.90 -8.40
C LYS A 3 -21.31 14.89 -9.24
N THR A 4 -21.96 15.86 -9.87
CA THR A 4 -21.35 16.90 -10.70
C THR A 4 -20.35 17.76 -9.91
N THR A 5 -20.70 18.15 -8.68
CA THR A 5 -19.81 18.94 -7.81
C THR A 5 -18.59 18.14 -7.35
N LEU A 6 -18.77 16.87 -6.97
CA LEU A 6 -17.66 15.99 -6.59
C LEU A 6 -16.73 15.70 -7.76
N VAL A 7 -17.27 15.47 -8.96
CA VAL A 7 -16.49 15.31 -10.20
C VAL A 7 -15.66 16.56 -10.47
N ALA A 8 -16.26 17.75 -10.38
CA ALA A 8 -15.55 19.01 -10.60
C ALA A 8 -14.43 19.22 -9.57
N ALA A 9 -14.68 18.95 -8.29
CA ALA A 9 -13.67 19.04 -7.24
C ALA A 9 -12.53 18.03 -7.45
N ALA A 10 -12.86 16.77 -7.79
CA ALA A 10 -11.87 15.75 -8.09
C ALA A 10 -11.02 16.11 -9.32
N ALA A 11 -11.65 16.64 -10.38
CA ALA A 11 -10.96 17.11 -11.58
C ALA A 11 -10.01 18.28 -11.26
N ALA A 12 -10.41 19.22 -10.42
CA ALA A 12 -9.56 20.33 -9.99
C ALA A 12 -8.35 19.85 -9.17
N LEU A 13 -8.55 18.93 -8.22
CA LEU A 13 -7.47 18.33 -7.45
C LEU A 13 -6.49 17.53 -8.33
N TRP A 14 -7.03 16.79 -9.30
CA TRP A 14 -6.22 16.05 -10.25
C TRP A 14 -5.40 16.98 -11.15
N LEU A 15 -6.02 18.05 -11.67
CA LEU A 15 -5.33 19.07 -12.46
C LEU A 15 -4.20 19.70 -11.64
N ALA A 16 -4.46 20.05 -10.38
CA ALA A 16 -3.44 20.57 -9.47
C ALA A 16 -2.26 19.60 -9.30
N TRP A 17 -2.54 18.30 -9.17
CA TRP A 17 -1.49 17.29 -9.06
C TRP A 17 -0.65 17.17 -10.34
N VAL A 18 -1.29 17.09 -11.50
CA VAL A 18 -0.57 17.01 -12.79
C VAL A 18 0.27 18.26 -13.03
N LEU A 19 -0.29 19.44 -12.77
CA LEU A 19 0.44 20.70 -12.89
C LEU A 19 1.66 20.71 -11.94
N ALA A 20 1.51 20.24 -10.70
CA ALA A 20 2.63 20.11 -9.77
C ALA A 20 3.73 19.18 -10.31
N LEU A 21 3.36 18.00 -10.84
CA LEU A 21 4.31 17.06 -11.45
C LEU A 21 5.02 17.67 -12.68
N LEU A 22 4.31 18.43 -13.51
CA LEU A 22 4.89 19.15 -14.64
C LEU A 22 5.89 20.22 -14.17
N VAL A 23 5.56 20.97 -13.12
CA VAL A 23 6.48 21.94 -12.51
C VAL A 23 7.74 21.24 -11.99
N PHE A 24 7.60 20.15 -11.23
CA PHE A 24 8.74 19.38 -10.73
C PHE A 24 9.64 18.88 -11.85
N ARG A 25 9.06 18.44 -12.96
CA ARG A 25 9.81 17.92 -14.10
C ARG A 25 10.56 19.02 -14.86
N ARG A 26 9.97 20.21 -14.99
CA ARG A 26 10.58 21.36 -15.66
C ARG A 26 11.68 22.00 -14.85
N GLN A 27 11.63 21.93 -13.52
CA GLN A 27 12.64 22.51 -12.63
C GLN A 27 13.70 21.47 -12.23
N PRO A 28 14.97 21.59 -12.67
CA PRO A 28 16.02 20.64 -12.31
C PRO A 28 16.18 20.43 -10.80
N ALA A 29 15.96 21.48 -10.01
CA ALA A 29 16.04 21.45 -8.54
C ALA A 29 14.97 20.54 -7.89
N LEU A 30 13.81 20.35 -8.52
CA LEU A 30 12.68 19.59 -7.98
C LEU A 30 12.46 18.23 -8.67
N ARG A 31 13.23 17.95 -9.72
CA ARG A 31 13.06 16.77 -10.56
C ARG A 31 13.37 15.47 -9.80
N VAL A 32 12.40 14.56 -9.79
CA VAL A 32 12.55 13.18 -9.31
C VAL A 32 11.99 12.20 -10.35
N GLY A 33 12.60 11.01 -10.35
CA GLY A 33 12.33 9.85 -11.19
C GLY A 33 12.08 10.10 -12.68
N THR A 34 11.13 9.37 -13.26
CA THR A 34 11.02 9.14 -14.71
C THR A 34 9.62 9.51 -15.23
N PRO A 35 9.40 9.70 -16.55
CA PRO A 35 8.04 9.92 -17.08
C PRO A 35 7.01 8.86 -16.71
N ARG A 36 7.44 7.68 -16.26
CA ARG A 36 6.55 6.62 -15.76
C ARG A 36 5.74 7.05 -14.52
N GLU A 37 6.18 8.08 -13.80
CA GLU A 37 5.42 8.65 -12.67
C GLU A 37 4.07 9.23 -13.06
N PHE A 38 3.86 9.58 -14.34
CA PHE A 38 2.56 10.06 -14.85
C PHE A 38 1.56 8.94 -15.10
N VAL A 39 1.98 7.66 -15.08
CA VAL A 39 1.08 6.52 -15.31
C VAL A 39 0.00 6.45 -14.22
N MET A 40 0.38 6.59 -12.95
CA MET A 40 -0.58 6.51 -11.84
C MET A 40 -1.58 7.69 -11.83
N PRO A 41 -1.15 8.96 -11.99
CA PRO A 41 -2.06 10.06 -12.22
C PRO A 41 -2.96 9.86 -13.45
N ALA A 42 -2.43 9.38 -14.58
CA ALA A 42 -3.23 9.15 -15.78
C ALA A 42 -4.30 8.07 -15.58
N ALA A 43 -3.97 6.97 -14.90
CA ALA A 43 -4.93 5.94 -14.53
C ALA A 43 -6.02 6.49 -13.59
N ALA A 44 -5.64 7.26 -12.58
CA ALA A 44 -6.59 7.90 -11.67
C ALA A 44 -7.55 8.87 -12.39
N LEU A 45 -7.05 9.62 -13.37
CA LEU A 45 -7.89 10.48 -14.20
C LEU A 45 -8.89 9.67 -15.01
N ALA A 46 -8.43 8.64 -15.71
CA ALA A 46 -9.27 7.86 -16.60
C ALA A 46 -10.47 7.29 -15.83
N ILE A 47 -10.23 6.81 -14.60
CA ILE A 47 -11.27 6.31 -13.69
C ILE A 47 -12.21 7.45 -13.25
N GLY A 48 -11.68 8.62 -12.89
CA GLY A 48 -12.48 9.78 -12.49
C GLY A 48 -13.35 10.33 -13.61
N LEU A 49 -12.80 10.45 -14.83
CA LEU A 49 -13.54 10.86 -16.03
C LEU A 49 -14.62 9.83 -16.38
N TRP A 50 -14.28 8.54 -16.35
CA TRP A 50 -15.25 7.47 -16.56
C TRP A 50 -16.45 7.64 -15.63
N TRP A 51 -16.23 7.90 -14.34
CA TRP A 51 -17.32 8.13 -13.38
C TRP A 51 -18.11 9.40 -13.66
N GLY A 52 -17.43 10.47 -14.06
CA GLY A 52 -18.09 11.73 -14.42
C GLY A 52 -19.07 11.57 -15.57
N PHE A 53 -18.74 10.70 -16.54
CA PHE A 53 -19.59 10.39 -17.69
C PHE A 53 -20.52 9.18 -17.47
N SER A 54 -20.32 8.39 -16.41
CA SER A 54 -21.21 7.26 -16.11
C SER A 54 -22.59 7.75 -15.69
N ARG A 55 -23.63 7.12 -16.22
CA ARG A 55 -25.00 7.36 -15.78
C ARG A 55 -25.34 6.45 -14.60
N ALA A 56 -26.30 6.85 -13.77
CA ALA A 56 -26.66 6.09 -12.57
C ALA A 56 -27.20 4.68 -12.87
N ASP A 57 -27.77 4.49 -14.06
CA ASP A 57 -28.27 3.23 -14.61
C ASP A 57 -27.18 2.36 -15.25
N TRP A 58 -25.95 2.87 -15.40
CA TRP A 58 -24.87 2.08 -16.01
C TRP A 58 -24.40 0.95 -15.08
N PRO A 59 -24.16 -0.26 -15.63
CA PRO A 59 -23.48 -1.32 -14.91
C PRO A 59 -22.15 -0.83 -14.33
N GLY A 60 -22.00 -0.94 -13.01
CA GLY A 60 -20.78 -0.53 -12.30
C GLY A 60 -20.75 0.89 -11.74
N ASP A 61 -21.78 1.73 -11.96
CA ASP A 61 -21.83 3.09 -11.37
C ASP A 61 -21.80 3.05 -9.83
N PHE A 62 -22.50 2.09 -9.24
CA PHE A 62 -22.48 1.85 -7.79
C PHE A 62 -21.06 1.54 -7.29
N PHE A 63 -20.37 0.59 -7.95
CA PHE A 63 -19.00 0.22 -7.62
C PHE A 63 -18.05 1.42 -7.73
N LEU A 64 -18.13 2.14 -8.84
CA LEU A 64 -17.28 3.29 -9.12
C LEU A 64 -17.53 4.43 -8.12
N SER A 65 -18.77 4.60 -7.67
CA SER A 65 -19.13 5.53 -6.60
C SER A 65 -18.52 5.14 -5.25
N LEU A 66 -18.54 3.85 -4.87
CA LEU A 66 -17.84 3.37 -3.67
C LEU A 66 -16.33 3.57 -3.79
N TYR A 67 -15.78 3.27 -4.96
CA TYR A 67 -14.36 3.37 -5.22
C TYR A 67 -13.85 4.81 -5.12
N LEU A 68 -14.60 5.79 -5.61
CA LEU A 68 -14.24 7.20 -5.47
C LEU A 68 -14.50 7.75 -4.06
N LYS A 69 -15.53 7.28 -3.35
CA LYS A 69 -15.67 7.59 -1.92
C LYS A 69 -14.45 7.11 -1.14
N ALA A 70 -13.92 5.92 -1.45
CA ALA A 70 -12.68 5.43 -0.84
C ALA A 70 -11.49 6.36 -1.16
N ALA A 71 -11.39 6.87 -2.39
CA ALA A 71 -10.37 7.83 -2.78
C ALA A 71 -10.44 9.13 -1.95
N VAL A 72 -11.64 9.66 -1.75
CA VAL A 72 -11.87 10.89 -0.96
C VAL A 72 -11.51 10.67 0.50
N ILE A 73 -11.94 9.57 1.11
CA ILE A 73 -11.61 9.23 2.51
C ILE A 73 -10.10 9.08 2.68
N ASN A 74 -9.44 8.36 1.76
CA ASN A 74 -8.00 8.20 1.73
C ASN A 74 -7.26 9.54 1.57
N GLY A 75 -7.70 10.38 0.63
CA GLY A 75 -7.12 11.69 0.39
C GLY A 75 -7.23 12.61 1.61
N ALA A 76 -8.38 12.60 2.30
CA ALA A 76 -8.58 13.34 3.54
C ALA A 76 -7.65 12.85 4.65
N LEU A 77 -7.55 11.53 4.83
CA LEU A 77 -6.63 10.91 5.80
C LEU A 77 -5.18 11.32 5.52
N LEU A 78 -4.69 11.15 4.28
CA LEU A 78 -3.30 11.43 3.94
C LEU A 78 -2.97 12.93 3.94
N THR A 79 -3.96 13.79 3.69
CA THR A 79 -3.80 15.23 3.90
C THR A 79 -3.60 15.55 5.38
N LEU A 80 -4.38 14.93 6.27
CA LEU A 80 -4.21 15.09 7.71
C LEU A 80 -2.84 14.56 8.17
N VAL A 81 -2.43 13.38 7.70
CA VAL A 81 -1.11 12.80 8.02
C VAL A 81 0.01 13.69 7.50
N TRP A 82 -0.13 14.28 6.31
CA TRP A 82 0.82 15.24 5.78
C TRP A 82 0.94 16.48 6.67
N LEU A 83 -0.17 17.07 7.11
CA LEU A 83 -0.15 18.21 8.03
C LEU A 83 0.57 17.86 9.35
N ILE A 84 0.29 16.67 9.90
CA ILE A 84 0.98 16.14 11.08
C ILE A 84 2.48 15.95 10.79
N SER A 85 2.85 15.48 9.59
CA SER A 85 4.25 15.30 9.18
C SER A 85 5.03 16.61 9.15
N LEU A 86 4.38 17.71 8.73
CA LEU A 86 4.98 19.04 8.71
C LEU A 86 5.19 19.56 10.14
N ALA A 87 4.18 19.42 11.00
CA ALA A 87 4.25 19.83 12.41
C ALA A 87 5.33 19.06 13.18
N ARG A 88 5.41 17.75 12.98
CA ARG A 88 6.41 16.88 13.62
C ARG A 88 7.79 16.95 12.97
N ARG A 89 7.91 17.57 11.80
CA ARG A 89 9.08 17.46 10.91
C ARG A 89 9.50 16.00 10.73
N ASP A 90 8.56 15.13 10.40
CA ASP A 90 8.83 13.71 10.16
C ASP A 90 7.85 13.15 9.12
N ALA A 91 8.31 13.00 7.87
CA ALA A 91 7.52 12.38 6.82
C ALA A 91 7.60 10.84 6.85
N GLY A 92 8.40 10.26 7.75
CA GLY A 92 8.40 8.82 8.04
C GLY A 92 7.06 8.32 8.55
N ILE A 93 6.21 9.22 9.08
CA ILE A 93 4.82 8.89 9.45
C ILE A 93 3.99 8.38 8.28
N MET A 94 4.35 8.72 7.02
CA MET A 94 3.69 8.17 5.83
C MET A 94 3.79 6.64 5.78
N ASP A 95 4.95 6.08 6.15
CA ASP A 95 5.15 4.62 6.11
C ASP A 95 4.29 3.91 7.17
N VAL A 96 3.97 4.60 8.29
CA VAL A 96 3.02 4.12 9.31
C VAL A 96 1.59 4.24 8.82
N ALA A 97 1.25 5.33 8.15
CA ALA A 97 -0.10 5.61 7.66
C ALA A 97 -0.47 4.83 6.39
N TYR A 98 0.50 4.32 5.62
CA TYR A 98 0.27 3.60 4.37
C TYR A 98 -0.71 2.41 4.50
N PRO A 99 -0.54 1.46 5.44
CA PRO A 99 -1.54 0.41 5.68
C PRO A 99 -2.91 0.97 6.11
N MET A 100 -2.93 2.05 6.91
CA MET A 100 -4.18 2.71 7.34
C MET A 100 -4.93 3.33 6.15
N ALA A 101 -4.21 3.81 5.15
CA ALA A 101 -4.76 4.36 3.91
C ALA A 101 -5.50 3.30 3.05
N ALA A 102 -5.27 2.01 3.27
CA ALA A 102 -6.10 0.93 2.74
C ALA A 102 -7.29 0.60 3.67
N ALA A 103 -7.06 0.47 4.98
CA ALA A 103 -8.08 0.02 5.92
C ALA A 103 -9.16 1.06 6.23
N VAL A 104 -8.78 2.32 6.50
CA VAL A 104 -9.71 3.38 6.91
C VAL A 104 -10.81 3.62 5.86
N PRO A 105 -10.52 3.73 4.56
CA PRO A 105 -11.58 3.84 3.55
C PRO A 105 -12.53 2.66 3.55
N VAL A 106 -12.02 1.42 3.66
CA VAL A 106 -12.83 0.20 3.67
C VAL A 106 -13.75 0.16 4.88
N LEU A 107 -13.20 0.40 6.08
CA LEU A 107 -13.96 0.41 7.33
C LEU A 107 -15.02 1.52 7.33
N ALA A 108 -14.69 2.71 6.84
CA ALA A 108 -15.64 3.81 6.70
C ALA A 108 -16.77 3.47 5.73
N LEU A 109 -16.47 2.84 4.58
CA LEU A 109 -17.50 2.40 3.64
C LEU A 109 -18.43 1.33 4.23
N LEU A 110 -17.90 0.39 5.03
CA LEU A 110 -18.71 -0.59 5.75
C LEU A 110 -19.65 0.08 6.76
N VAL A 111 -19.13 1.03 7.56
CA VAL A 111 -19.96 1.82 8.48
C VAL A 111 -21.04 2.60 7.74
N MET A 112 -20.72 3.23 6.61
CA MET A 112 -21.68 3.96 5.78
C MET A 112 -22.76 3.07 5.16
N ARG A 113 -22.49 1.78 4.94
CA ARG A 113 -23.50 0.83 4.46
C ARG A 113 -24.51 0.47 5.54
N GLY A 114 -24.11 0.47 6.81
CA GLY A 114 -24.99 0.13 7.94
C GLY A 114 -25.36 -1.35 8.06
N SER A 115 -24.76 -2.24 7.25
CA SER A 115 -24.91 -3.70 7.33
C SER A 115 -23.64 -4.35 7.89
N TRP A 116 -23.82 -5.40 8.69
CA TRP A 116 -22.74 -6.19 9.30
C TRP A 116 -23.00 -7.68 9.12
N SER A 117 -23.05 -8.13 7.87
CA SER A 117 -23.13 -9.56 7.57
C SER A 117 -21.82 -10.28 7.96
N PRO A 118 -21.81 -11.63 8.06
CA PRO A 118 -20.58 -12.39 8.31
C PRO A 118 -19.42 -12.06 7.34
N HIS A 119 -19.74 -11.77 6.07
CA HIS A 119 -18.76 -11.31 5.08
C HIS A 119 -18.14 -9.95 5.45
N GLU A 120 -18.98 -8.98 5.82
CA GLU A 120 -18.56 -7.61 6.16
C GLU A 120 -17.74 -7.59 7.46
N ILE A 121 -18.14 -8.38 8.46
CA ILE A 121 -17.40 -8.56 9.71
C ILE A 121 -16.03 -9.18 9.44
N LEU A 122 -15.98 -10.23 8.62
CA LEU A 122 -14.73 -10.90 8.27
C LEU A 122 -13.78 -9.96 7.52
N LEU A 123 -14.29 -9.21 6.53
CA LEU A 123 -13.53 -8.21 5.80
C LEU A 123 -12.96 -7.15 6.75
N ALA A 124 -13.80 -6.58 7.62
CA ALA A 124 -13.39 -5.58 8.60
C ALA A 124 -12.30 -6.11 9.56
N ALA A 125 -12.48 -7.34 10.05
CA ALA A 125 -11.52 -7.98 10.94
C ALA A 125 -10.16 -8.22 10.24
N MET A 126 -10.17 -8.78 9.03
CA MET A 126 -8.94 -9.07 8.28
C MET A 126 -8.18 -7.79 7.93
N VAL A 127 -8.84 -6.80 7.32
CA VAL A 127 -8.19 -5.55 6.92
C VAL A 127 -7.73 -4.73 8.13
N GLY A 128 -8.55 -4.71 9.21
CA GLY A 128 -8.24 -4.03 10.45
C GLY A 128 -7.06 -4.65 11.18
N LEU A 129 -7.01 -5.97 11.30
CA LEU A 129 -5.91 -6.69 11.95
C LEU A 129 -4.60 -6.52 11.19
N TRP A 130 -4.61 -6.72 9.87
CA TRP A 130 -3.42 -6.52 9.03
C TRP A 130 -2.91 -5.07 9.13
N SER A 131 -3.80 -4.09 8.93
CA SER A 131 -3.40 -2.68 8.94
C SER A 131 -2.88 -2.23 10.30
N THR A 132 -3.56 -2.60 11.38
CA THR A 132 -3.16 -2.23 12.74
C THR A 132 -1.80 -2.82 13.08
N ARG A 133 -1.59 -4.11 12.78
CA ARG A 133 -0.31 -4.78 13.03
C ARG A 133 0.82 -4.16 12.21
N MET A 134 0.61 -3.89 10.92
CA MET A 134 1.62 -3.23 10.08
C MET A 134 1.95 -1.82 10.57
N SER A 135 0.94 -1.00 10.84
CA SER A 135 1.11 0.37 11.35
C SER A 135 1.86 0.36 12.68
N LEU A 136 1.46 -0.51 13.61
CA LEU A 136 2.08 -0.61 14.92
C LEU A 136 3.53 -1.10 14.82
N HIS A 137 3.80 -2.13 14.00
CA HIS A 137 5.15 -2.64 13.81
C HIS A 137 6.09 -1.55 13.25
N ILE A 138 5.67 -0.84 12.20
CA ILE A 138 6.48 0.24 11.60
C ILE A 138 6.61 1.40 12.59
N GLY A 139 5.53 1.78 13.26
CA GLY A 139 5.52 2.86 14.26
C GLY A 139 6.46 2.60 15.43
N LEU A 140 6.39 1.40 16.02
CA LEU A 140 7.29 0.99 17.11
C LEU A 140 8.74 0.88 16.65
N ARG A 141 8.99 0.37 15.43
CA ARG A 141 10.34 0.28 14.87
C ARG A 141 10.96 1.65 14.64
N ASN A 142 10.17 2.61 14.19
CA ASN A 142 10.64 3.97 13.91
C ASN A 142 10.65 4.86 15.16
N ALA A 143 9.95 4.46 16.24
CA ALA A 143 9.91 5.22 17.49
C ALA A 143 11.32 5.47 18.03
N GLY A 144 11.60 6.73 18.39
CA GLY A 144 12.90 7.16 18.91
C GLY A 144 14.03 7.34 17.89
N HIS A 145 13.82 7.00 16.61
CA HIS A 145 14.90 6.99 15.61
C HIS A 145 15.02 8.25 14.73
N GLY A 146 14.28 9.32 15.02
CA GLY A 146 14.23 10.49 14.14
C GLY A 146 13.58 10.18 12.79
N GLU A 147 13.58 11.15 11.87
CA GLU A 147 13.03 10.93 10.53
C GLU A 147 13.88 9.93 9.72
N ASP A 148 13.22 9.05 8.97
CA ASP A 148 13.89 8.12 8.07
C ASP A 148 14.84 8.87 7.11
N ALA A 149 16.04 8.32 6.93
CA ALA A 149 17.13 8.95 6.19
C ALA A 149 16.75 9.33 4.75
N ARG A 150 15.85 8.58 4.10
CA ARG A 150 15.33 8.90 2.75
C ARG A 150 14.54 10.20 2.77
N TYR A 151 13.61 10.35 3.71
CA TYR A 151 12.78 11.54 3.82
C TYR A 151 13.60 12.75 4.29
N ALA A 152 14.53 12.55 5.23
CA ALA A 152 15.46 13.60 5.67
C ALA A 152 16.34 14.11 4.52
N ALA A 153 16.86 13.21 3.68
CA ALA A 153 17.64 13.56 2.50
C ALA A 153 16.82 14.37 1.48
N TRP A 154 15.57 13.96 1.21
CA TRP A 154 14.68 14.71 0.33
C TRP A 154 14.30 16.07 0.92
N ARG A 155 14.00 16.16 2.21
CA ARG A 155 13.73 17.43 2.88
C ARG A 155 14.90 18.39 2.73
N LYS A 156 16.13 17.93 2.99
CA LYS A 156 17.34 18.73 2.80
C LYS A 156 17.49 19.19 1.35
N ARG A 157 17.24 18.30 0.39
CA ARG A 157 17.33 18.59 -1.05
C ARG A 157 16.31 19.62 -1.52
N PHE A 158 15.05 19.50 -1.10
CA PHE A 158 13.96 20.36 -1.59
C PHE A 158 13.79 21.65 -0.77
N GLY A 159 14.35 21.70 0.45
CA GLY A 159 14.43 22.90 1.28
C GLY A 159 13.08 23.58 1.43
N ARG A 160 12.99 24.84 1.01
CA ARG A 160 11.75 25.65 1.07
C ARG A 160 10.56 25.05 0.29
N HIS A 161 10.81 24.20 -0.70
CA HIS A 161 9.78 23.56 -1.50
C HIS A 161 9.28 22.24 -0.89
N TRP A 162 9.91 21.77 0.19
CA TRP A 162 9.60 20.48 0.82
C TRP A 162 8.12 20.31 1.13
N TRP A 163 7.45 21.34 1.66
CA TRP A 163 6.06 21.21 2.13
C TRP A 163 5.11 20.73 1.02
N TRP A 164 5.09 21.39 -0.14
CA TRP A 164 4.22 21.01 -1.25
C TRP A 164 4.81 19.89 -2.10
N TRP A 165 6.14 19.82 -2.21
CA TRP A 165 6.80 18.69 -2.88
C TRP A 165 6.46 17.37 -2.19
N SER A 166 6.58 17.31 -0.86
CA SER A 166 6.23 16.13 -0.08
C SER A 166 4.76 15.77 -0.20
N PHE A 167 3.84 16.75 -0.21
CA PHE A 167 2.42 16.48 -0.44
C PHE A 167 2.18 15.70 -1.72
N PHE A 168 2.68 16.17 -2.87
CA PHE A 168 2.38 15.56 -4.16
C PHE A 168 3.20 14.28 -4.44
N GLN A 169 4.47 14.23 -4.00
CA GLN A 169 5.39 13.13 -4.33
C GLN A 169 5.45 12.03 -3.27
N VAL A 170 5.21 12.37 -2.00
CA VAL A 170 5.21 11.38 -0.91
C VAL A 170 3.79 10.95 -0.59
N PHE A 171 2.91 11.88 -0.25
CA PHE A 171 1.58 11.55 0.29
C PHE A 171 0.55 11.23 -0.81
N ALA A 172 0.35 12.13 -1.77
CA ALA A 172 -0.64 11.97 -2.84
C ALA A 172 -0.29 10.79 -3.75
N MET A 173 0.98 10.66 -4.15
CA MET A 173 1.44 9.53 -4.98
C MET A 173 1.20 8.19 -4.30
N GLN A 174 1.62 8.02 -3.05
CA GLN A 174 1.37 6.78 -2.31
C GLN A 174 -0.12 6.56 -2.04
N GLY A 175 -0.88 7.62 -1.80
CA GLY A 175 -2.34 7.59 -1.65
C GLY A 175 -3.06 7.07 -2.88
N VAL A 176 -2.71 7.58 -4.05
CA VAL A 176 -3.29 7.10 -5.32
C VAL A 176 -2.85 5.68 -5.60
N MET A 177 -1.60 5.32 -5.35
CA MET A 177 -1.15 3.94 -5.49
C MET A 177 -1.98 2.99 -4.61
N ILE A 178 -2.06 3.23 -3.29
CA ILE A 178 -2.81 2.34 -2.41
C ILE A 178 -4.30 2.30 -2.75
N TRP A 179 -4.89 3.41 -3.19
CA TRP A 179 -6.27 3.44 -3.67
C TRP A 179 -6.46 2.58 -4.93
N LEU A 180 -5.57 2.71 -5.93
CA LEU A 180 -5.56 1.90 -7.15
C LEU A 180 -5.54 0.40 -6.82
N TRP A 181 -4.66 0.00 -5.92
CA TRP A 181 -4.53 -1.40 -5.51
C TRP A 181 -5.60 -1.87 -4.52
N SER A 182 -6.35 -0.96 -3.91
CA SER A 182 -7.47 -1.31 -3.00
C SER A 182 -8.77 -1.66 -3.74
N ILE A 183 -8.76 -1.73 -5.08
CA ILE A 183 -9.96 -2.08 -5.87
C ILE A 183 -10.57 -3.43 -5.44
N GLY A 184 -9.75 -4.41 -5.04
CA GLY A 184 -10.23 -5.68 -4.50
C GLY A 184 -10.94 -5.56 -3.14
N LEU A 185 -10.41 -4.73 -2.24
CA LEU A 185 -11.06 -4.46 -0.96
C LEU A 185 -12.41 -3.75 -1.15
N VAL A 186 -12.47 -2.79 -2.09
CA VAL A 186 -13.72 -2.11 -2.43
C VAL A 186 -14.72 -3.06 -3.12
N ALA A 187 -14.26 -4.03 -3.91
CA ALA A 187 -15.11 -5.06 -4.50
C ALA A 187 -15.75 -5.96 -3.45
N ALA A 188 -15.00 -6.32 -2.40
CA ALA A 188 -15.56 -7.03 -1.26
C ALA A 188 -16.64 -6.19 -0.54
N VAL A 189 -16.40 -4.89 -0.32
CA VAL A 189 -17.45 -3.98 0.21
C VAL A 189 -18.68 -3.89 -0.71
N ALA A 190 -18.46 -3.85 -2.03
CA ALA A 190 -19.53 -3.73 -3.01
C ALA A 190 -20.42 -4.98 -3.09
N ALA A 191 -19.89 -6.16 -2.73
CA ALA A 191 -20.67 -7.39 -2.65
C ALA A 191 -21.80 -7.35 -1.63
N GLY A 192 -21.65 -6.50 -0.60
CA GLY A 192 -22.63 -6.34 0.47
C GLY A 192 -22.85 -7.60 1.30
N ALA A 193 -24.07 -7.77 1.79
CA ALA A 193 -24.40 -8.88 2.67
C ALA A 193 -24.34 -10.21 1.91
N GLN A 194 -23.36 -11.05 2.29
CA GLN A 194 -23.17 -12.38 1.74
C GLN A 194 -23.06 -13.44 2.86
N PRO A 195 -23.55 -14.68 2.64
CA PRO A 195 -23.25 -15.81 3.51
C PRO A 195 -21.77 -16.21 3.39
N LEU A 196 -21.28 -16.99 4.35
CA LEU A 196 -19.93 -17.54 4.27
C LEU A 196 -19.90 -18.71 3.28
N GLY A 197 -18.95 -18.67 2.36
CA GLY A 197 -18.72 -19.70 1.34
C GLY A 197 -17.25 -20.11 1.26
N TRP A 198 -16.91 -20.87 0.22
CA TRP A 198 -15.55 -21.34 -0.02
C TRP A 198 -14.56 -20.18 -0.23
N GLN A 199 -15.04 -19.04 -0.76
CA GLN A 199 -14.25 -17.82 -0.94
C GLN A 199 -13.72 -17.30 0.40
N HIS A 200 -14.56 -17.32 1.44
CA HIS A 200 -14.21 -16.87 2.79
C HIS A 200 -13.24 -17.85 3.46
N ALA A 201 -13.43 -19.16 3.25
CA ALA A 201 -12.50 -20.17 3.75
C ALA A 201 -11.10 -20.04 3.10
N LEU A 202 -11.06 -19.85 1.78
CA LEU A 202 -9.81 -19.60 1.05
C LEU A 202 -9.16 -18.29 1.51
N ALA A 203 -9.93 -17.22 1.68
CA ALA A 203 -9.43 -15.95 2.19
C ALA A 203 -8.84 -16.10 3.60
N LEU A 204 -9.52 -16.78 4.52
CA LEU A 204 -9.02 -17.02 5.87
C LEU A 204 -7.71 -17.83 5.86
N LEU A 205 -7.63 -18.88 5.04
CA LEU A 205 -6.41 -19.68 4.90
C LEU A 205 -5.24 -18.82 4.40
N LEU A 206 -5.45 -18.09 3.31
CA LEU A 206 -4.43 -17.21 2.73
C LEU A 206 -4.03 -16.12 3.72
N PHE A 207 -4.99 -15.52 4.41
CA PHE A 207 -4.72 -14.48 5.41
C PHE A 207 -3.90 -15.04 6.57
N ALA A 208 -4.26 -16.20 7.11
CA ALA A 208 -3.53 -16.85 8.20
C ALA A 208 -2.08 -17.16 7.79
N VAL A 209 -1.87 -17.70 6.59
CA VAL A 209 -0.53 -17.98 6.05
C VAL A 209 0.25 -16.68 5.85
N GLY A 210 -0.31 -15.71 5.13
CA GLY A 210 0.35 -14.45 4.81
C GLY A 210 0.70 -13.65 6.06
N PHE A 211 -0.29 -13.41 6.91
CA PHE A 211 -0.12 -12.71 8.19
C PHE A 211 0.88 -13.42 9.10
N GLY A 212 0.83 -14.77 9.15
CA GLY A 212 1.78 -15.60 9.89
C GLY A 212 3.22 -15.40 9.41
N PHE A 213 3.47 -15.47 8.10
CA PHE A 213 4.79 -15.22 7.52
C PHE A 213 5.31 -13.83 7.84
N GLN A 214 4.48 -12.79 7.72
CA GLN A 214 4.86 -11.42 8.10
C GLN A 214 5.22 -11.32 9.58
N ALA A 215 4.37 -11.87 10.44
CA ALA A 215 4.56 -11.79 11.88
C ALA A 215 5.82 -12.51 12.34
N ILE A 216 6.04 -13.73 11.85
CA ILE A 216 7.22 -14.53 12.19
C ILE A 216 8.48 -13.90 11.61
N ALA A 217 8.46 -13.45 10.35
CA ALA A 217 9.61 -12.82 9.71
C ALA A 217 10.09 -11.57 10.47
N ASP A 218 9.16 -10.66 10.78
CA ASP A 218 9.46 -9.42 11.47
C ASP A 218 9.95 -9.69 12.91
N LEU A 219 9.33 -10.63 13.62
CA LEU A 219 9.75 -11.03 14.97
C LEU A 219 11.15 -11.64 14.98
N GLN A 220 11.45 -12.55 14.04
CA GLN A 220 12.78 -13.15 13.91
C GLN A 220 13.84 -12.09 13.60
N LEU A 221 13.54 -11.16 12.68
CA LEU A 221 14.46 -10.08 12.30
C LEU A 221 14.70 -9.10 13.45
N GLU A 222 13.67 -8.74 14.21
CA GLU A 222 13.78 -7.86 15.36
C GLU A 222 14.62 -8.49 16.47
N ARG A 223 14.36 -9.76 16.81
CA ARG A 223 15.17 -10.52 17.77
C ARG A 223 16.63 -10.60 17.33
N PHE A 224 16.87 -10.95 16.06
CA PHE A 224 18.22 -10.99 15.50
C PHE A 224 18.94 -9.64 15.59
N LYS A 225 18.26 -8.54 15.27
CA LYS A 225 18.86 -7.19 15.37
C LYS A 225 19.22 -6.81 16.80
N ARG A 226 18.47 -7.29 17.80
CA ARG A 226 18.74 -7.05 19.22
C ARG A 226 19.88 -7.90 19.77
N THR A 227 20.00 -9.15 19.33
CA THR A 227 20.98 -10.11 19.88
C THR A 227 22.28 -10.18 19.09
N ARG A 228 22.32 -9.72 17.83
CA ARG A 228 23.53 -9.77 17.01
C ARG A 228 24.66 -8.95 17.64
N THR A 229 25.82 -9.58 17.76
CA THR A 229 27.06 -8.93 18.22
C THR A 229 27.81 -8.21 17.10
N ASP A 230 27.56 -8.61 15.85
CA ASP A 230 28.19 -8.03 14.66
C ASP A 230 27.14 -7.50 13.69
N ARG A 231 27.31 -6.23 13.27
CA ARG A 231 26.41 -5.57 12.33
C ARG A 231 26.51 -6.13 10.90
N SER A 232 27.61 -6.80 10.56
CA SER A 232 27.86 -7.42 9.25
C SER A 232 26.99 -8.66 9.01
N LYS A 233 26.58 -9.36 10.09
CA LYS A 233 25.82 -10.61 10.00
C LYS A 233 24.44 -10.43 9.38
N VAL A 234 23.98 -11.51 8.75
CA VAL A 234 22.67 -11.66 8.11
C VAL A 234 21.88 -12.75 8.83
N LEU A 235 20.56 -12.62 8.84
CA LEU A 235 19.67 -13.65 9.39
C LEU A 235 19.32 -14.61 8.26
N ASP A 236 19.77 -15.86 8.38
CA ASP A 236 19.60 -16.90 7.36
C ASP A 236 18.91 -18.17 7.92
N THR A 237 18.20 -18.05 9.03
CA THR A 237 17.48 -19.15 9.70
C THR A 237 15.98 -18.87 9.80
N GLY A 238 15.19 -19.89 10.13
CA GLY A 238 13.73 -19.75 10.24
C GLY A 238 13.09 -19.46 8.89
N VAL A 239 12.13 -18.53 8.83
CA VAL A 239 11.49 -18.19 7.55
C VAL A 239 12.43 -17.45 6.61
N TRP A 240 13.51 -16.87 7.14
CA TRP A 240 14.59 -16.25 6.35
C TRP A 240 15.51 -17.28 5.69
N ALA A 241 15.43 -18.57 6.05
CA ALA A 241 16.08 -19.63 5.28
C ALA A 241 15.28 -20.02 4.01
N LEU A 242 13.98 -19.73 3.98
CA LEU A 242 13.08 -20.08 2.87
C LEU A 242 13.03 -19.00 1.80
N SER A 243 13.21 -17.74 2.18
CA SER A 243 13.20 -16.58 1.30
C SER A 243 14.04 -15.45 1.90
N ARG A 244 14.67 -14.65 1.06
CA ARG A 244 15.36 -13.41 1.47
C ARG A 244 14.40 -12.30 1.91
N HIS A 245 13.13 -12.38 1.51
CA HIS A 245 12.09 -11.43 1.85
C HIS A 245 10.78 -12.15 2.28
N PRO A 246 10.79 -12.93 3.37
CA PRO A 246 9.63 -13.72 3.78
C PRO A 246 8.45 -12.85 4.24
N ASN A 247 8.71 -11.64 4.73
CA ASN A 247 7.66 -10.66 5.03
C ASN A 247 7.00 -10.08 3.76
N TYR A 248 7.74 -9.96 2.65
CA TYR A 248 7.20 -9.55 1.36
C TYR A 248 6.36 -10.66 0.71
N PHE A 249 6.76 -11.92 0.90
CA PHE A 249 5.91 -13.07 0.59
C PHE A 249 4.62 -13.02 1.39
N GLY A 250 4.71 -12.86 2.71
CA GLY A 250 3.53 -12.78 3.57
C GLY A 250 2.58 -11.65 3.17
N GLU A 251 3.11 -10.46 2.86
CA GLU A 251 2.33 -9.33 2.34
C GLU A 251 1.58 -9.71 1.06
N SER A 252 2.27 -10.31 0.10
CA SER A 252 1.67 -10.73 -1.16
C SER A 252 0.51 -11.71 -0.94
N VAL A 253 0.68 -12.71 -0.06
CA VAL A 253 -0.37 -13.68 0.28
C VAL A 253 -1.56 -13.03 1.00
N VAL A 254 -1.33 -12.02 1.85
CA VAL A 254 -2.43 -11.23 2.44
C VAL A 254 -3.24 -10.53 1.34
N TRP A 255 -2.61 -9.95 0.34
CA TRP A 255 -3.36 -9.34 -0.77
C TRP A 255 -4.13 -10.38 -1.60
N TRP A 256 -3.61 -11.60 -1.75
CA TRP A 256 -4.36 -12.72 -2.35
C TRP A 256 -5.59 -13.08 -1.50
N SER A 257 -5.51 -12.97 -0.17
CA SER A 257 -6.66 -13.20 0.71
C SER A 257 -7.78 -12.18 0.50
N PHE A 258 -7.45 -10.90 0.30
CA PHE A 258 -8.44 -9.87 0.01
C PHE A 258 -9.07 -10.06 -1.37
N ALA A 259 -8.28 -10.49 -2.37
CA ALA A 259 -8.82 -10.84 -3.67
C ALA A 259 -9.75 -12.06 -3.59
N ALA A 260 -9.44 -13.06 -2.75
CA ALA A 260 -10.32 -14.21 -2.52
C ALA A 260 -11.67 -13.79 -1.92
N LEU A 261 -11.70 -12.85 -0.96
CA LEU A 261 -12.96 -12.27 -0.46
C LEU A 261 -13.74 -11.57 -1.57
N ALA A 262 -13.06 -10.84 -2.46
CA ALA A 262 -13.71 -10.12 -3.54
C ALA A 262 -14.43 -11.04 -4.53
N LEU A 263 -14.00 -12.30 -4.68
CA LEU A 263 -14.62 -13.29 -5.60
C LEU A 263 -16.09 -13.62 -5.27
N VAL A 264 -16.60 -13.21 -4.11
CA VAL A 264 -18.03 -13.31 -3.81
C VAL A 264 -18.86 -12.34 -4.66
N HIS A 265 -18.27 -11.24 -5.14
CA HIS A 265 -18.90 -10.34 -6.09
C HIS A 265 -18.81 -10.91 -7.52
N PRO A 266 -19.84 -10.76 -8.38
CA PRO A 266 -19.82 -11.29 -9.76
C PRO A 266 -18.63 -10.79 -10.60
N TRP A 267 -18.21 -9.54 -10.35
CA TRP A 267 -17.04 -8.92 -10.99
C TRP A 267 -15.77 -8.98 -10.14
N GLY A 268 -15.80 -9.78 -9.07
CA GLY A 268 -14.74 -9.92 -8.08
C GLY A 268 -13.41 -10.39 -8.65
N TRP A 269 -13.44 -11.14 -9.75
CA TRP A 269 -12.24 -11.61 -10.43
C TRP A 269 -11.34 -10.47 -10.95
N LEU A 270 -11.91 -9.28 -11.22
CA LEU A 270 -11.12 -8.09 -11.57
C LEU A 270 -10.17 -7.67 -10.42
N ALA A 271 -10.49 -8.03 -9.17
CA ALA A 271 -9.64 -7.78 -8.01
C ALA A 271 -8.30 -8.53 -8.07
N LEU A 272 -8.16 -9.57 -8.91
CA LEU A 272 -6.91 -10.32 -9.05
C LEU A 272 -5.75 -9.47 -9.58
N VAL A 273 -6.04 -8.33 -10.22
CA VAL A 273 -5.00 -7.37 -10.62
C VAL A 273 -4.17 -6.87 -9.43
N CYS A 274 -4.79 -6.75 -8.25
CA CYS A 274 -4.15 -6.25 -7.03
C CYS A 274 -3.07 -7.20 -6.51
N PRO A 275 -3.37 -8.46 -6.14
CA PRO A 275 -2.36 -9.36 -5.62
C PRO A 275 -1.31 -9.72 -6.67
N LEU A 276 -1.65 -9.74 -7.97
CA LEU A 276 -0.68 -9.89 -9.05
C LEU A 276 0.33 -8.74 -9.05
N TYR A 277 -0.16 -7.49 -8.99
CA TYR A 277 0.71 -6.34 -8.88
C TYR A 277 1.54 -6.35 -7.59
N VAL A 278 0.92 -6.60 -6.43
CA VAL A 278 1.65 -6.60 -5.15
C VAL A 278 2.70 -7.69 -5.16
N THR A 279 2.38 -8.90 -5.65
CA THR A 279 3.34 -10.00 -5.78
C THR A 279 4.49 -9.61 -6.68
N TRP A 280 4.23 -9.01 -7.85
CA TRP A 280 5.29 -8.49 -8.72
C TRP A 280 6.11 -7.41 -8.04
N PHE A 281 5.47 -6.41 -7.43
CA PHE A 281 6.12 -5.26 -6.78
C PHE A 281 7.05 -5.71 -5.65
N MET A 282 6.59 -6.68 -4.85
CA MET A 282 7.27 -7.25 -3.70
C MET A 282 8.36 -8.27 -4.10
N SER A 283 8.24 -8.94 -5.24
CA SER A 283 9.26 -9.93 -5.67
C SER A 283 10.33 -9.31 -6.59
N ALA A 284 9.91 -8.69 -7.68
CA ALA A 284 10.80 -8.26 -8.77
C ALA A 284 10.67 -6.78 -9.13
N GLY A 285 9.65 -6.09 -8.61
CA GLY A 285 9.41 -4.66 -8.83
C GLY A 285 10.41 -3.79 -8.10
N SER A 286 10.02 -2.62 -7.58
CA SER A 286 11.00 -1.71 -6.96
C SER A 286 11.38 -2.08 -5.53
N ALA A 287 10.52 -2.78 -4.77
CA ALA A 287 10.74 -3.02 -3.34
C ALA A 287 12.00 -3.85 -3.08
N THR A 288 12.04 -5.05 -3.65
CA THR A 288 13.12 -6.02 -3.41
C THR A 288 14.47 -5.61 -4.03
N PRO A 289 14.58 -5.31 -5.33
CA PRO A 289 15.85 -4.88 -5.93
C PRO A 289 16.48 -3.65 -5.26
N MET A 290 15.68 -2.70 -4.79
CA MET A 290 16.20 -1.53 -4.07
C MET A 290 16.78 -1.93 -2.71
N GLN A 291 16.09 -2.81 -1.98
CA GLN A 291 16.56 -3.31 -0.69
C GLN A 291 17.80 -4.20 -0.83
N GLU A 292 17.80 -5.12 -1.80
CA GLU A 292 18.91 -6.00 -2.14
C GLU A 292 20.18 -5.20 -2.48
N ARG A 293 20.08 -4.17 -3.33
CA ARG A 293 21.21 -3.29 -3.67
C ARG A 293 21.78 -2.56 -2.45
N TYR A 294 20.92 -2.16 -1.52
CA TYR A 294 21.36 -1.53 -0.27
C TYR A 294 22.06 -2.54 0.65
N LEU A 295 21.51 -3.76 0.79
CA LEU A 295 22.07 -4.81 1.63
C LEU A 295 23.41 -5.33 1.11
N GLN A 296 23.55 -5.52 -0.21
CA GLN A 296 24.82 -5.88 -0.84
C GLN A 296 25.93 -4.87 -0.56
N LYS A 297 25.61 -3.56 -0.56
CA LYS A 297 26.58 -2.50 -0.26
C LYS A 297 26.92 -2.39 1.23
N SER A 298 25.96 -2.70 2.11
CA SER A 298 26.10 -2.48 3.55
C SER A 298 26.53 -3.72 4.33
N LYS A 299 26.46 -4.92 3.73
CA LYS A 299 26.73 -6.20 4.41
C LYS A 299 27.52 -7.16 3.52
N PRO A 300 28.83 -7.36 3.79
CA PRO A 300 29.66 -8.31 3.03
C PRO A 300 29.09 -9.74 3.01
N ALA A 301 28.60 -10.24 4.15
CA ALA A 301 28.03 -11.59 4.29
C ALA A 301 26.70 -11.80 3.51
N TYR A 302 26.10 -10.73 2.97
CA TYR A 302 24.85 -10.84 2.23
C TYR A 302 25.03 -11.49 0.86
N ALA A 303 26.21 -11.35 0.23
CA ALA A 303 26.52 -12.00 -1.03
C ALA A 303 26.44 -13.53 -0.93
N ASP A 304 26.94 -14.12 0.17
CA ASP A 304 26.87 -15.57 0.39
C ASP A 304 25.46 -16.05 0.74
N TYR A 305 24.66 -15.19 1.37
CA TYR A 305 23.24 -15.48 1.60
C TYR A 305 22.44 -15.49 0.29
N MET A 306 22.73 -14.55 -0.61
CA MET A 306 22.10 -14.51 -1.94
C MET A 306 22.35 -15.78 -2.76
N ARG A 307 23.52 -16.41 -2.62
CA ARG A 307 23.85 -17.66 -3.34
C ARG A 307 23.06 -18.88 -2.87
N ARG A 308 22.50 -18.85 -1.65
CA ARG A 308 21.91 -20.02 -1.00
C ARG A 308 20.39 -19.96 -0.85
N VAL A 309 19.82 -18.76 -0.72
CA VAL A 309 18.40 -18.57 -0.36
C VAL A 309 17.69 -17.79 -1.45
N PRO A 310 16.56 -18.24 -2.01
CA PRO A 310 15.87 -17.52 -3.09
C PRO A 310 15.33 -16.16 -2.65
N VAL A 311 15.20 -15.23 -3.60
CA VAL A 311 14.59 -13.91 -3.35
C VAL A 311 13.20 -14.05 -2.72
N PHE A 312 12.34 -14.87 -3.32
CA PHE A 312 10.92 -14.94 -3.01
C PHE A 312 10.42 -16.39 -3.12
N PHE A 313 9.89 -16.94 -2.03
CA PHE A 313 9.28 -18.26 -2.02
C PHE A 313 7.91 -18.23 -2.74
N PRO A 314 7.51 -19.24 -3.53
CA PRO A 314 8.16 -20.53 -3.78
C PRO A 314 9.08 -20.56 -5.02
N TRP A 315 9.42 -19.42 -5.63
CA TRP A 315 10.19 -19.39 -6.88
C TRP A 315 11.70 -19.56 -6.65
N SER A 316 12.35 -20.26 -7.57
CA SER A 316 13.49 -21.15 -7.29
C SER A 316 14.88 -20.65 -7.70
N ARG A 317 15.14 -19.34 -7.74
CA ARG A 317 16.49 -18.84 -8.08
C ARG A 317 17.08 -17.99 -6.94
N PRO A 318 18.17 -18.46 -6.30
CA PRO A 318 19.06 -17.64 -5.47
C PRO A 318 19.64 -16.48 -6.28
#